data_AF-A0A7C9EEQ3-F1
#
_entry.id   AF-A0A7C9EEQ3-F1
#
_cell.length_a   1.000
_cell.length_b   1.000
_cell.length_c   1.000
_cell.angle_alpha   90.00
_cell.angle_beta   90.00
_cell.angle_gamma   90.00
#
_symmetry.space_group_name_H-M   'P 1'
#
loop_
_entity.id
_entity.type
_entity.pdbx_description
1 polymer ?
#
loop_
_entity_poly.entity_id
_entity_poly.type
_entity_poly.pdbx_seq_one_letter_code
_entity_poly.pdbx_strand_id
1 'polypeptide(L)'
;TGSELEIAAKAADELRKEGKTVRVVSLVCWELFDELSAEYKESVLPAAVTARVSIEAGSTFGWERMVGPKGKAIGIDKFGASAPAGRIYKEYGITPEAVIEAAKSIA
;
A
#
# COMPACT_ATOMS: atom_id res chain seq x y z
N THR A 1 3.09 5.62 -1.09
CA THR A 1 4.13 6.67 -1.15
C THR A 1 4.29 7.11 -2.59
N GLY A 2 5.01 8.21 -2.84
CA GLY A 2 5.42 8.67 -4.18
C GLY A 2 4.35 8.65 -5.27
N SER A 3 4.74 8.21 -6.46
CA SER A 3 3.86 8.01 -7.62
C SER A 3 2.74 7.00 -7.35
N GLU A 4 2.96 5.99 -6.52
CA GLU A 4 1.97 4.94 -6.27
C GLU A 4 0.83 5.39 -5.35
N LEU A 5 0.93 6.58 -4.73
CA LEU A 5 -0.17 7.14 -3.94
C LEU A 5 -1.44 7.32 -4.78
N GLU A 6 -1.31 7.70 -6.06
CA GLU A 6 -2.49 7.81 -6.94
C GLU A 6 -3.17 6.46 -7.18
N ILE A 7 -2.38 5.38 -7.19
CA ILE A 7 -2.86 4.01 -7.44
C ILE A 7 -3.65 3.53 -6.23
N ALA A 8 -3.12 3.77 -5.02
CA ALA A 8 -3.84 3.49 -3.78
C ALA A 8 -5.15 4.30 -3.67
N ALA A 9 -5.14 5.57 -4.09
CA ALA A 9 -6.34 6.41 -4.09
C ALA A 9 -7.43 5.85 -5.03
N LYS A 10 -7.06 5.49 -6.27
CA LYS A 10 -7.99 4.89 -7.24
C LYS A 10 -8.58 3.56 -6.73
N ALA A 11 -7.73 2.68 -6.19
CA ALA A 11 -8.19 1.41 -5.63
C ALA A 11 -9.16 1.61 -4.44
N ALA A 12 -8.88 2.58 -3.57
CA ALA A 12 -9.75 2.90 -2.45
C ALA A 12 -11.13 3.40 -2.90
N ASP A 13 -11.20 4.20 -3.96
CA ASP A 13 -12.48 4.68 -4.51
C ASP A 13 -13.33 3.53 -5.05
N GLU A 14 -12.73 2.55 -5.74
CA GLU A 14 -13.46 1.35 -6.20
C GLU A 14 -13.95 0.49 -5.02
N LEU A 15 -13.10 0.24 -4.02
CA LEU A 15 -13.50 -0.51 -2.83
C LEU A 15 -14.62 0.19 -2.03
N ARG A 16 -14.62 1.53 -2.00
CA ARG A 16 -15.71 2.32 -1.38
C ARG A 16 -17.02 2.17 -2.12
N LYS A 17 -17.01 2.07 -3.46
CA LYS A 17 -18.23 1.77 -4.25
C LYS A 17 -18.81 0.40 -3.92
N GLU A 18 -17.97 -0.54 -3.49
CA GLU A 18 -18.39 -1.87 -2.98
C GLU A 18 -18.84 -1.85 -1.51
N GLY A 19 -18.95 -0.67 -0.88
CA GLY A 19 -19.43 -0.52 0.49
C GLY A 19 -18.37 -0.74 1.57
N LYS A 20 -17.08 -0.82 1.22
CA LYS A 20 -15.99 -0.92 2.20
C LYS A 20 -15.61 0.46 2.75
N THR A 21 -15.32 0.53 4.05
CA THR A 21 -14.69 1.70 4.66
C THR A 21 -13.17 1.63 4.46
N VAL A 22 -12.63 2.53 3.64
CA VAL A 22 -11.20 2.49 3.24
C VAL A 22 -10.49 3.78 3.60
N ARG A 23 -9.33 3.65 4.26
CA ARG A 23 -8.39 4.74 4.56
C ARG A 23 -7.18 4.64 3.63
N VAL A 24 -6.78 5.75 3.03
CA VAL A 24 -5.53 5.88 2.28
C VAL A 24 -4.55 6.68 3.13
N VAL A 25 -3.35 6.15 3.32
CA VAL A 25 -2.30 6.81 4.11
C VAL A 25 -1.10 7.06 3.19
N SER A 26 -0.65 8.32 3.14
CA SER A 26 0.62 8.68 2.51
C SER A 26 1.73 8.59 3.55
N LEU A 27 2.72 7.71 3.32
CA LEU A 27 3.79 7.43 4.27
C LEU A 27 5.14 7.99 3.80
N VAL A 28 5.21 9.31 3.59
CA VAL A 28 6.30 10.01 2.84
C VAL A 28 7.70 9.80 3.43
N CYS A 29 7.80 9.69 4.75
CA CYS A 29 9.06 9.47 5.46
C CYS A 29 8.76 8.60 6.68
N TRP A 30 9.42 7.45 6.76
CA TRP A 30 9.18 6.48 7.82
C TRP A 30 9.82 6.95 9.12
N GLU A 31 11.02 7.53 9.03
CA GLU A 31 11.79 8.05 10.15
C GLU A 31 10.99 9.13 10.89
N LEU A 32 10.44 10.10 10.14
CA LEU A 32 9.59 11.13 10.72
C LEU A 32 8.30 10.54 11.30
N PHE A 33 7.66 9.57 10.64
CA PHE A 33 6.48 8.91 11.20
C PHE A 33 6.82 8.17 12.50
N ASP A 34 8.01 7.58 12.58
CA ASP A 34 8.50 6.85 13.74
C ASP A 34 8.86 7.74 14.94
N GLU A 35 9.17 9.01 14.72
CA GLU A 35 9.39 10.00 15.78
C GLU A 35 8.08 10.54 16.39
N LEU A 36 6.93 10.32 15.73
CA LEU A 36 5.64 10.81 16.21
C LEU A 36 5.14 10.01 17.43
N SER A 37 4.28 10.65 18.21
CA SER A 37 3.71 10.05 19.42
C SER A 37 2.93 8.76 19.13
N ALA A 38 2.85 7.89 20.13
CA ALA A 38 2.11 6.63 20.00
C ALA A 38 0.63 6.87 19.68
N GLU A 39 0.04 7.92 20.26
CA GLU A 39 -1.35 8.34 20.01
C GLU A 39 -1.54 8.76 18.55
N TYR A 40 -0.58 9.48 17.97
CA TYR A 40 -0.65 9.87 16.56
C TYR A 40 -0.56 8.64 15.65
N LYS A 41 0.41 7.75 15.90
CA LYS A 41 0.56 6.51 15.14
C LYS A 41 -0.70 5.65 15.20
N GLU A 42 -1.31 5.49 16.37
CA GLU A 42 -2.58 4.77 16.54
C GLU A 42 -3.73 5.46 15.81
N SER A 43 -3.76 6.79 15.76
CA SER A 43 -4.78 7.53 15.01
C SER A 43 -4.70 7.29 13.50
N VAL A 44 -3.49 7.07 12.95
CA VAL A 44 -3.24 6.83 11.53
C VAL A 44 -3.36 5.35 11.16
N LEU A 45 -2.70 4.47 11.93
CA LEU A 45 -2.64 3.02 11.73
C LEU A 45 -3.18 2.28 12.98
N PRO A 46 -4.51 2.32 13.24
CA PRO A 46 -5.07 1.72 14.45
C PRO A 46 -4.72 0.24 14.56
N ALA A 47 -4.26 -0.20 15.73
CA ALA A 47 -3.85 -1.59 15.95
C ALA A 47 -4.99 -2.59 15.71
N ALA A 48 -6.24 -2.17 15.95
CA ALA A 48 -7.44 -2.97 15.67
C ALA A 48 -7.64 -3.27 14.17
N VAL A 49 -7.12 -2.43 13.28
CA VAL A 49 -7.25 -2.61 11.82
C VAL A 49 -6.04 -3.37 11.30
N THR A 50 -6.22 -4.68 11.08
CA THR A 50 -5.13 -5.57 10.63
C THR A 50 -5.14 -5.86 9.13
N ALA A 51 -6.23 -5.55 8.43
CA ALA A 51 -6.31 -5.59 6.97
C ALA A 51 -5.60 -4.37 6.38
N ARG A 52 -4.30 -4.51 6.09
CA ARG A 52 -3.44 -3.43 5.59
C ARG A 52 -2.76 -3.85 4.28
N VAL A 53 -2.77 -2.96 3.29
CA VAL A 53 -2.05 -3.13 2.03
C VAL A 53 -1.07 -1.96 1.87
N SER A 54 0.20 -2.25 1.59
CA SER A 54 1.14 -1.25 1.08
C SER A 54 1.34 -1.42 -0.42
N ILE A 55 1.63 -0.32 -1.11
CA ILE A 55 2.02 -0.30 -2.51
C ILE A 55 3.11 0.74 -2.73
N GLU A 56 4.21 0.30 -3.34
CA GLU A 56 5.35 1.14 -3.72
C GLU A 56 6.11 0.46 -4.87
N ALA A 57 6.56 1.20 -5.88
CA ALA A 57 7.41 0.68 -6.95
C ALA A 57 8.86 0.49 -6.49
N GLY A 58 9.04 -0.29 -5.41
CA GLY A 58 10.31 -0.63 -4.76
C GLY A 58 10.21 -2.00 -4.07
N SER A 59 11.27 -2.43 -3.39
CA SER A 59 11.23 -3.71 -2.68
C SER A 59 10.18 -3.71 -1.58
N THR A 60 9.52 -4.86 -1.38
CA THR A 60 8.57 -5.05 -0.29
C THR A 60 9.24 -5.18 1.08
N PHE A 61 10.56 -5.41 1.11
CA PHE A 61 11.31 -5.59 2.35
C PHE A 61 11.16 -4.38 3.29
N GLY A 62 10.75 -4.64 4.53
CA GLY A 62 10.51 -3.63 5.57
C GLY A 62 9.05 -3.23 5.70
N TRP A 63 8.22 -3.38 4.65
CA TRP A 63 6.80 -3.01 4.70
C TRP A 63 5.99 -3.83 5.70
N GLU A 64 6.47 -5.02 6.09
CA GLU A 64 5.89 -5.82 7.16
C GLU A 64 5.78 -5.07 8.50
N ARG A 65 6.64 -4.05 8.74
CA ARG A 65 6.57 -3.19 9.93
C ARG A 65 5.30 -2.34 9.96
N MET A 66 4.77 -1.97 8.79
CA MET A 66 3.59 -1.12 8.66
C MET A 66 2.32 -1.96 8.44
N VAL A 67 2.40 -2.98 7.58
CA VAL A 67 1.23 -3.80 7.21
C VAL A 67 0.96 -4.95 8.19
N GLY A 68 1.97 -5.38 8.94
CA GLY A 68 1.86 -6.47 9.91
C GLY A 68 1.67 -7.86 9.29
N PRO A 69 1.51 -8.91 10.11
CA PRO A 69 1.54 -10.31 9.66
C PRO A 69 0.30 -10.73 8.85
N LYS A 70 -0.79 -9.97 8.91
CA LYS A 70 -2.02 -10.21 8.15
C LYS A 70 -2.13 -9.31 6.91
N GLY A 71 -1.22 -8.36 6.77
CA GLY A 71 -1.22 -7.43 5.65
C GLY A 71 -0.56 -8.00 4.41
N LYS A 72 -0.62 -7.23 3.33
CA LYS A 72 0.10 -7.52 2.08
C LYS A 72 0.92 -6.32 1.64
N ALA A 73 2.12 -6.57 1.15
CA ALA A 73 2.96 -5.57 0.51
C ALA A 73 3.00 -5.84 -0.99
N ILE A 74 2.70 -4.81 -1.79
CA ILE A 74 2.79 -4.83 -3.25
C ILE A 74 4.03 -4.02 -3.64
N GLY A 75 4.95 -4.65 -4.34
CA GLY A 75 6.20 -4.04 -4.77
C GLY A 75 6.94 -4.89 -5.78
N ILE A 76 8.22 -4.57 -5.98
CA ILE A 76 9.08 -5.16 -7.00
C ILE A 76 10.35 -5.70 -6.31
N ASP A 77 10.39 -7.02 -6.07
CA ASP A 77 11.52 -7.70 -5.40
C ASP A 77 12.51 -8.34 -6.39
N LYS A 78 12.61 -7.76 -7.58
CA LYS A 78 13.50 -8.20 -8.66
C LYS A 78 13.99 -6.99 -9.45
N PHE A 79 14.99 -7.19 -10.30
CA PHE A 79 15.45 -6.12 -11.19
C PHE A 79 14.35 -5.65 -12.18
N GLY A 80 14.52 -4.42 -12.65
CA GLY A 80 13.67 -3.83 -13.68
C GLY A 80 13.82 -4.48 -15.05
N ALA A 81 13.13 -3.90 -16.03
CA ALA A 81 13.18 -4.32 -17.43
C ALA A 81 13.24 -3.10 -18.36
N SER A 82 13.76 -3.27 -19.57
CA SER A 82 13.75 -2.23 -20.60
C SER A 82 12.41 -2.25 -21.35
N ALA A 83 11.50 -1.36 -20.98
CA ALA A 83 10.18 -1.19 -21.61
C ALA A 83 9.58 0.18 -21.21
N PRO A 84 8.51 0.65 -21.88
CA PRO A 84 7.76 1.81 -21.43
C PRO A 84 7.21 1.62 -19.99
N ALA A 85 7.26 2.67 -19.18
CA ALA A 85 6.90 2.61 -17.75
C ALA A 85 5.51 1.99 -17.49
N GLY A 86 4.49 2.40 -18.25
CA GLY A 86 3.14 1.84 -18.11
C GLY A 86 3.06 0.33 -18.36
N ARG A 87 3.90 -0.21 -19.26
CA ARG A 87 4.00 -1.67 -19.45
C ARG A 87 4.66 -2.33 -18.26
N ILE A 88 5.72 -1.74 -17.72
CA ILE A 88 6.41 -2.26 -16.52
C ILE A 88 5.44 -2.32 -15.35
N TYR A 89 4.71 -1.24 -15.05
CA TYR A 89 3.75 -1.19 -13.94
C TYR A 89 2.70 -2.29 -14.06
N LYS A 90 2.14 -2.47 -15.26
CA LYS A 90 1.15 -3.52 -15.52
C LYS A 90 1.72 -4.93 -15.31
N GLU A 91 2.86 -5.24 -15.93
CA GLU A 91 3.47 -6.58 -15.86
C GLU A 91 4.01 -6.90 -14.46
N TYR A 92 4.37 -5.88 -13.68
CA TYR A 92 4.91 -6.04 -12.34
C TYR A 92 3.83 -5.92 -11.25
N GLY A 93 2.56 -5.73 -11.63
CA GLY A 93 1.44 -5.69 -10.70
C GLY A 93 1.34 -4.41 -9.86
N ILE A 94 2.02 -3.32 -10.25
CA ILE A 94 1.87 -2.01 -9.61
C ILE A 94 0.63 -1.32 -10.20
N THR A 95 -0.55 -1.79 -9.81
CA THR A 95 -1.83 -1.42 -10.43
C THR A 95 -2.96 -1.31 -9.40
N PRO A 96 -4.03 -0.54 -9.67
CA PRO A 96 -5.18 -0.48 -8.78
C PRO A 96 -5.83 -1.86 -8.59
N GLU A 97 -5.87 -2.68 -9.64
CA GLU A 97 -6.46 -4.03 -9.61
C GLU A 97 -5.74 -4.93 -8.62
N ALA A 98 -4.40 -4.91 -8.60
CA ALA A 98 -3.61 -5.68 -7.64
C ALA A 98 -3.86 -5.23 -6.18
N VAL A 99 -4.04 -3.91 -5.95
CA VAL A 99 -4.39 -3.39 -4.61
C VAL A 99 -5.78 -3.88 -4.17
N ILE A 100 -6.77 -3.84 -5.08
CA ILE A 100 -8.14 -4.32 -4.82
C ILE A 100 -8.13 -5.81 -4.50
N GLU A 101 -7.43 -6.62 -5.30
CA GLU A 101 -7.30 -8.06 -5.08
C GLU A 101 -6.63 -8.36 -3.72
N ALA A 102 -5.50 -7.69 -3.43
CA ALA A 102 -4.80 -7.84 -2.16
C ALA A 102 -5.72 -7.47 -0.98
N ALA A 103 -6.42 -6.34 -1.05
CA ALA A 103 -7.34 -5.89 -0.02
C ALA A 103 -8.48 -6.89 0.22
N LYS A 104 -9.08 -7.43 -0.85
CA LYS A 104 -10.14 -8.45 -0.74
C LYS A 104 -9.66 -9.77 -0.13
N SER A 105 -8.38 -10.10 -0.31
CA SER A 105 -7.80 -11.35 0.22
C SER A 105 -7.47 -11.32 1.73
N ILE A 106 -7.46 -10.14 2.35
CA ILE A 106 -7.10 -9.93 3.77
C ILE A 106 -8.25 -9.32 4.59
N ALA A 107 -9.40 -9.08 3.96
CA ALA A 107 -10.59 -8.47 4.56
C ALA A 107 -11.51 -9.48 5.22
#